data_AF-A0A937YS78-F1
#
_entry.id   AF-A0A937YS78-F1
#
_cell.length_a   1.000
_cell.length_b   1.000
_cell.length_c   1.000
_cell.angle_alpha   90.00
_cell.angle_beta   90.00
_cell.angle_gamma   90.00
#
_symmetry.space_group_name_H-M   'P 1'
#
loop_
_entity.id
_entity.type
_entity.pdbx_description
1 polymer ?
#
loop_
_entity_poly.entity_id
_entity_poly.type
_entity_poly.pdbx_seq_one_letter_code
_entity_poly.pdbx_strand_id
1 'polypeptide(L)'
;MHIDRTPPGRRETSRALAGITALALMLLPACSYVPDWANPVVWYDGLFGDTAPPPPAAERKQRAEGQAPRNERFPTLATVPERPSAQTTPEQRRAVEQGLAADRAGARYTDESLRAGPGQGVTPPPAPRGGRAEPPQV
;
A
#
# COMPACT_ATOMS: atom_id res chain seq x y z
N MET A 1 49.37 -27.70 -30.68
CA MET A 1 48.47 -26.54 -30.92
C MET A 1 47.94 -26.11 -29.57
N HIS A 2 48.57 -25.12 -28.92
CA HIS A 2 48.18 -24.62 -27.60
C HIS A 2 47.43 -23.31 -27.83
N ILE A 3 46.15 -23.26 -27.48
CA ILE A 3 45.34 -22.04 -27.57
C ILE A 3 45.33 -21.41 -26.18
N ASP A 4 46.11 -20.36 -26.01
CA ASP A 4 46.00 -19.46 -24.85
C ASP A 4 44.74 -18.60 -25.02
N ARG A 5 43.81 -18.72 -24.08
CA ARG A 5 42.68 -17.81 -23.94
C ARG A 5 42.92 -16.90 -22.74
N THR A 6 43.54 -15.75 -22.98
CA THR A 6 43.49 -14.63 -22.03
C THR A 6 42.10 -13.98 -22.08
N PRO A 7 41.35 -13.90 -20.97
CA PRO A 7 40.10 -13.15 -20.96
C PRO A 7 40.38 -11.64 -20.95
N PRO A 8 39.84 -10.86 -21.91
CA PRO A 8 39.82 -9.41 -21.80
C PRO A 8 38.75 -8.99 -20.78
N GLY A 9 38.97 -7.87 -20.06
CA GLY A 9 37.85 -7.12 -19.50
C GLY A 9 37.83 -6.82 -18.00
N ARG A 10 38.89 -7.10 -17.22
CA ARG A 10 38.90 -6.77 -15.77
C ARG A 10 38.76 -5.27 -15.46
N ARG A 11 39.05 -4.39 -16.41
CA ARG A 11 39.01 -2.92 -16.25
C ARG A 11 37.67 -2.29 -16.61
N GLU A 12 36.88 -2.96 -17.44
CA GLU A 12 35.58 -2.45 -17.92
C GLU A 12 34.46 -2.84 -16.95
N THR A 13 34.50 -4.08 -16.44
CA THR A 13 33.56 -4.56 -15.41
C THR A 13 33.70 -3.81 -14.09
N SER A 14 34.91 -3.37 -13.72
CA SER A 14 35.14 -2.60 -12.49
C SER A 14 34.55 -1.19 -12.55
N ARG A 15 34.50 -0.56 -13.73
CA ARG A 15 33.92 0.78 -13.91
C ARG A 15 32.40 0.75 -13.90
N ALA A 16 31.80 -0.28 -14.50
CA ALA A 16 30.35 -0.48 -14.46
C ALA A 16 29.84 -0.75 -13.03
N LEU A 17 30.54 -1.61 -12.27
CA LEU A 17 30.16 -1.91 -10.89
C LEU A 17 30.32 -0.70 -9.95
N ALA A 18 31.36 0.11 -10.15
CA ALA A 18 31.57 1.34 -9.40
C ALA A 18 30.47 2.37 -9.71
N GLY A 19 30.05 2.49 -10.97
CA GLY A 19 28.95 3.37 -11.38
C GLY A 19 27.61 2.97 -10.74
N ILE A 20 27.29 1.67 -10.73
CA ILE A 20 26.06 1.16 -10.11
C ILE A 20 26.07 1.38 -8.60
N THR A 21 27.20 1.12 -7.93
CA THR A 21 27.35 1.31 -6.48
C THR A 21 27.21 2.78 -6.10
N ALA A 22 27.82 3.69 -6.88
CA ALA A 22 27.71 5.13 -6.64
C ALA A 22 26.28 5.66 -6.84
N LEU A 23 25.58 5.18 -7.87
CA LEU A 23 24.18 5.52 -8.12
C LEU A 23 23.27 5.01 -7.00
N ALA A 24 23.50 3.78 -6.53
CA ALA A 24 22.75 3.21 -5.42
C ALA A 24 22.94 4.04 -4.14
N LEU A 25 24.18 4.37 -3.77
CA LEU A 25 24.49 5.20 -2.60
C LEU A 25 23.84 6.59 -2.64
N MET A 26 23.69 7.17 -3.83
CA MET A 26 22.98 8.44 -4.04
C MET A 26 21.45 8.30 -3.93
N LEU A 27 20.88 7.13 -4.24
CA LEU A 27 19.44 6.86 -4.13
C LEU A 27 18.99 6.41 -2.73
N LEU A 28 19.89 5.91 -1.88
CA LEU A 28 19.58 5.49 -0.51
C LEU A 28 18.90 6.56 0.37
N PRO A 29 19.34 7.84 0.41
CA PRO A 29 18.68 8.85 1.27
C PRO A 29 17.28 9.22 0.78
N ALA A 30 16.93 8.95 -0.48
CA ALA A 30 15.58 9.21 -1.01
C ALA A 30 14.51 8.30 -0.38
N CYS A 31 14.90 7.13 0.15
CA CYS A 31 13.96 6.22 0.83
C CYS A 31 13.78 6.51 2.32
N SER A 32 14.56 7.42 2.92
CA SER A 32 14.46 7.79 4.34
C SER A 32 14.17 9.27 4.58
N TYR A 33 14.21 10.11 3.54
CA TYR A 33 13.81 11.50 3.63
C TYR A 33 12.27 11.60 3.56
N VAL A 34 11.66 12.02 4.67
CA VAL A 34 10.23 12.31 4.74
C VAL A 34 10.06 13.82 4.67
N PRO A 35 9.60 14.40 3.55
CA PRO A 35 9.35 15.82 3.45
C PRO A 35 8.23 16.25 4.41
N ASP A 36 8.21 17.53 4.82
CA ASP A 36 7.28 18.02 5.85
C ASP A 36 5.80 17.76 5.55
N TRP A 37 5.40 17.77 4.26
CA TRP A 37 4.03 17.42 3.85
C TRP A 37 3.68 15.94 4.04
N ALA A 38 4.69 15.06 4.08
CA ALA A 38 4.57 13.63 4.33
C ALA A 38 4.92 13.25 5.78
N ASN A 39 5.42 14.20 6.59
CA ASN A 39 5.82 13.96 7.97
C ASN A 39 4.57 13.95 8.88
N PRO A 40 4.22 12.80 9.51
CA PRO A 40 3.02 12.70 10.32
C PRO A 40 3.00 13.64 11.52
N VAL A 41 4.17 14.00 12.05
CA VAL A 41 4.29 14.86 13.22
C VAL A 41 3.90 16.29 12.88
N VAL A 42 4.29 16.80 11.70
CA VAL A 42 4.09 18.22 11.34
C VAL A 42 2.62 18.57 11.14
N TRP A 43 1.86 17.76 10.40
CA TRP A 43 0.43 18.00 10.25
C TRP A 43 -0.35 17.62 11.51
N TYR A 44 0.13 16.65 12.31
CA TYR A 44 -0.49 16.33 13.60
C TYR A 44 -0.38 17.51 14.57
N ASP A 45 0.80 18.11 14.70
CA ASP A 45 1.01 19.30 15.51
C ASP A 45 0.21 20.50 14.98
N GLY A 46 0.08 20.64 13.66
CA GLY A 46 -0.75 21.67 13.04
C GLY A 46 -2.26 21.51 13.28
N LEU A 47 -2.74 20.27 13.42
CA LEU A 47 -4.16 19.96 13.63
C LEU A 47 -4.55 19.83 15.11
N PHE A 48 -3.63 19.33 15.94
CA PHE A 48 -3.91 18.85 17.30
C PHE A 48 -2.86 19.26 18.34
N GLY A 49 -1.75 19.88 17.93
CA GLY A 49 -0.70 20.32 18.83
C GLY A 49 -1.10 21.59 19.57
N ASP A 50 -1.33 21.48 20.88
CA ASP A 50 -1.48 22.63 21.77
C ASP A 50 -0.11 23.32 21.97
N THR A 51 0.32 24.10 20.98
CA THR A 51 1.53 24.97 21.07
C THR A 51 1.28 26.22 21.90
N ALA A 52 0.03 26.46 22.31
CA ALA A 52 -0.31 27.53 23.22
C ALA A 52 0.10 27.15 24.66
N PRO A 53 0.77 28.06 25.42
CA PRO A 53 0.99 27.82 26.84
C PRO A 53 -0.34 27.55 27.53
N PRO A 54 -0.39 26.58 28.47
CA PRO A 54 -1.64 26.17 29.07
C PRO A 54 -2.28 27.39 29.74
N PRO A 55 -3.58 27.65 29.52
CA PRO A 55 -4.20 28.84 30.07
C PRO A 55 -4.06 28.85 31.60
N PRO A 56 -3.93 30.04 32.22
CA PRO A 56 -3.88 30.19 33.66
C PRO A 56 -4.99 29.37 34.32
N ALA A 57 -4.74 28.81 35.51
CA ALA A 57 -5.63 27.85 36.15
C ALA A 57 -7.10 28.34 36.28
N ALA A 58 -7.31 29.66 36.34
CA ALA A 58 -8.63 30.29 36.32
C ALA A 58 -9.39 30.10 34.99
N GLU A 59 -8.71 30.18 33.85
CA GLU A 59 -9.28 29.94 32.51
C GLU A 59 -9.45 28.44 32.23
N ARG A 60 -8.63 27.56 32.82
CA ARG A 60 -8.85 26.11 32.75
C ARG A 60 -10.16 25.68 33.42
N LYS A 61 -10.51 26.27 34.56
CA LYS A 61 -11.82 26.07 35.19
C LYS A 61 -12.95 26.60 34.31
N GLN A 62 -12.80 27.78 33.71
CA GLN A 62 -13.79 28.32 32.78
C GLN A 62 -13.91 27.52 31.48
N ARG A 63 -12.85 26.88 30.98
CA ARG A 63 -12.92 26.00 29.79
C ARG A 63 -13.52 24.63 30.14
N ALA A 64 -13.27 24.12 31.35
CA ALA A 64 -13.91 22.91 31.87
C ALA A 64 -15.39 23.14 32.22
N GLU A 65 -15.77 24.36 32.61
CA GLU A 65 -17.12 24.74 33.06
C GLU A 65 -17.91 25.57 32.01
N GLY A 66 -17.30 25.94 30.89
CA GLY A 66 -17.82 27.04 30.07
C GLY A 66 -17.33 27.08 28.63
N GLN A 67 -17.50 25.99 27.89
CA GLN A 67 -17.68 26.06 26.43
C GLN A 67 -18.38 24.84 25.84
N ALA A 68 -19.44 24.35 26.50
CA ALA A 68 -20.52 23.75 25.73
C ALA A 68 -21.34 24.92 25.15
N PRO A 69 -21.49 25.05 23.81
CA PRO A 69 -22.55 25.92 23.29
C PRO A 69 -23.86 25.47 23.94
N ARG A 70 -24.46 26.35 24.74
CA ARG A 70 -25.67 26.08 25.55
C ARG A 70 -26.90 25.71 24.71
N ASN A 71 -26.78 25.52 23.40
CA ASN A 71 -27.87 25.19 22.47
C ASN A 71 -27.55 24.11 21.42
N GLU A 72 -26.37 23.49 21.42
CA GLU A 72 -26.08 22.37 20.51
C GLU A 72 -25.92 21.10 21.34
N ARG A 73 -27.03 20.39 21.47
CA ARG A 73 -27.08 19.04 22.03
C ARG A 73 -26.05 18.19 21.29
N PHE A 74 -24.96 17.81 21.97
CA PHE A 74 -24.12 16.73 21.48
C PHE A 74 -25.03 15.56 21.12
N PRO A 75 -24.85 14.92 19.95
CA PRO A 75 -25.67 13.78 19.58
C PRO A 75 -25.53 12.71 20.67
N THR A 76 -26.65 12.27 21.20
CA THR A 76 -26.71 11.18 22.19
C THR A 76 -25.97 9.96 21.63
N LEU A 77 -25.21 9.23 22.46
CA LEU A 77 -24.55 7.98 22.04
C LEU A 77 -25.54 6.90 21.55
N ALA A 78 -26.84 7.09 21.82
CA ALA A 78 -27.92 6.27 21.28
C ALA A 78 -28.28 6.58 19.82
N THR A 79 -27.75 7.67 19.24
CA THR A 79 -28.06 8.12 17.89
C THR A 79 -26.87 7.83 16.97
N VAL A 80 -26.89 6.65 16.35
CA VAL A 80 -26.00 6.32 15.25
C VAL A 80 -26.68 6.76 13.95
N PRO A 81 -25.97 7.41 13.01
CA PRO A 81 -26.51 7.69 11.68
C PRO A 81 -27.00 6.42 10.98
N GLU A 82 -27.98 6.57 10.10
CA GLU A 82 -28.47 5.46 9.30
C GLU A 82 -27.31 4.78 8.56
N ARG A 83 -27.36 3.45 8.47
CA ARG A 83 -26.30 2.71 7.79
C ARG A 83 -26.24 3.16 6.32
N PRO A 84 -25.06 3.53 5.80
CA PRO A 84 -24.93 3.84 4.38
C PRO A 84 -25.43 2.69 3.51
N SER A 85 -26.05 3.03 2.37
CA SER A 85 -26.46 2.02 1.40
C SER A 85 -25.25 1.24 0.89
N ALA A 86 -25.48 -0.05 0.63
CA ALA A 86 -24.43 -0.90 0.05
C ALA A 86 -24.00 -0.32 -1.30
N GLN A 87 -22.70 -0.02 -1.43
CA GLN A 87 -22.13 0.51 -2.67
C GLN A 87 -21.93 -0.57 -3.75
N THR A 88 -22.19 -1.83 -3.41
CA THR A 88 -21.98 -2.98 -4.29
C THR A 88 -23.23 -3.86 -4.36
N THR A 89 -23.48 -4.43 -5.53
CA THR A 89 -24.51 -5.45 -5.70
C THR A 89 -24.01 -6.83 -5.21
N PRO A 90 -24.92 -7.76 -4.87
CA PRO A 90 -24.53 -9.15 -4.55
C PRO A 90 -23.70 -9.82 -5.66
N GLU A 91 -24.01 -9.52 -6.92
CA GLU A 91 -23.32 -10.08 -8.09
C GLU A 91 -21.89 -9.54 -8.17
N GLN A 92 -21.70 -8.24 -7.95
CA GLN A 92 -20.36 -7.63 -7.90
C GLN A 92 -19.51 -8.25 -6.78
N ARG A 93 -20.09 -8.49 -5.60
CA ARG A 93 -19.38 -9.17 -4.50
C ARG A 93 -18.97 -10.58 -4.88
N ARG A 94 -19.88 -11.36 -5.49
CA ARG A 94 -19.58 -12.71 -5.98
C ARG A 94 -18.47 -12.71 -7.05
N ALA A 95 -18.47 -11.72 -7.94
CA ALA A 95 -17.43 -11.59 -8.95
C ALA A 95 -16.06 -11.31 -8.31
N VAL A 96 -16.00 -10.45 -7.29
CA VAL A 96 -14.77 -10.20 -6.51
C VAL A 96 -14.31 -11.45 -5.77
N GLU A 97 -15.22 -12.16 -5.10
CA GLU A 97 -14.91 -13.43 -4.41
C GLU A 97 -14.32 -14.48 -5.36
N GLN A 98 -14.93 -14.64 -6.54
CA GLN A 98 -14.45 -15.57 -7.56
C GLN A 98 -13.09 -15.16 -8.13
N GLY A 99 -12.89 -13.85 -8.38
CA GLY A 99 -11.61 -13.32 -8.85
C GLY A 99 -10.48 -13.57 -7.85
N LEU A 100 -10.71 -13.31 -6.56
CA LEU A 100 -9.74 -13.57 -5.50
C LEU A 100 -9.43 -15.06 -5.32
N ALA A 101 -10.44 -15.92 -5.48
CA ALA A 101 -10.23 -17.36 -5.44
C ALA A 101 -9.37 -17.85 -6.62
N ALA A 102 -9.62 -17.33 -7.82
CA ALA A 102 -8.84 -17.64 -9.02
C ALA A 102 -7.39 -17.15 -8.92
N ASP A 103 -7.18 -15.93 -8.42
CA ASP A 103 -5.85 -15.36 -8.19
C ASP A 103 -5.02 -16.24 -7.23
N ARG A 104 -5.62 -16.63 -6.10
CA ARG A 104 -4.97 -17.52 -5.14
C ARG A 104 -4.63 -18.89 -5.75
N ALA A 105 -5.51 -19.45 -6.58
CA ALA A 105 -5.24 -20.72 -7.26
C ALA A 105 -4.08 -20.59 -8.25
N GLY A 106 -4.01 -19.49 -9.02
CA GLY A 106 -2.91 -19.20 -9.93
C GLY A 106 -1.57 -19.00 -9.23
N ALA A 107 -1.56 -18.31 -8.09
CA ALA A 107 -0.35 -18.10 -7.29
C ALA A 107 0.24 -19.42 -6.77
N ARG A 108 -0.61 -20.32 -6.26
CA ARG A 108 -0.17 -21.66 -5.79
C ARG A 108 0.38 -22.50 -6.92
N TYR A 109 -0.29 -22.51 -8.07
CA TYR A 109 0.20 -23.24 -9.25
C TYR A 109 1.59 -22.76 -9.70
N THR A 110 1.80 -21.44 -9.70
CA THR A 110 3.09 -20.84 -10.05
C THR A 110 4.17 -21.26 -9.04
N ASP A 111 3.88 -21.22 -7.74
CA ASP A 111 4.82 -21.67 -6.70
C ASP A 111 5.17 -23.16 -6.84
N GLU A 112 4.16 -24.01 -7.07
CA GLU A 112 4.35 -25.45 -7.27
C GLU A 112 5.18 -25.74 -8.52
N SER A 113 4.94 -25.03 -9.62
CA SER A 113 5.71 -25.16 -10.86
C SER A 113 7.17 -24.76 -10.66
N LEU A 114 7.43 -23.70 -9.89
CA LEU A 114 8.79 -23.26 -9.57
C LEU A 114 9.51 -24.27 -8.66
N ARG A 115 8.77 -24.91 -7.75
CA ARG A 115 9.32 -25.91 -6.81
C ARG A 115 9.57 -27.27 -7.46
N ALA A 116 8.71 -27.69 -8.39
CA ALA A 116 8.79 -29.00 -9.03
C ALA A 116 10.05 -29.16 -9.92
N GLY A 117 10.69 -28.05 -10.31
CA GLY A 117 11.87 -28.06 -11.17
C GLY A 117 11.53 -28.34 -12.64
N PRO A 118 12.45 -28.04 -13.57
CA PRO A 118 12.19 -28.21 -14.99
C PRO A 118 11.90 -29.68 -15.35
N GLY A 119 10.71 -29.95 -15.88
CA GLY A 119 10.29 -31.27 -16.40
C GLY A 119 9.23 -32.00 -15.55
N GLN A 120 8.88 -31.49 -14.37
CA GLN A 120 7.78 -32.02 -13.56
C GLN A 120 6.52 -31.20 -13.82
N GLY A 121 5.58 -31.77 -14.60
CA GLY A 121 4.34 -31.09 -14.96
C GLY A 121 3.38 -30.99 -13.78
N VAL A 122 2.95 -29.78 -13.46
CA VAL A 122 1.82 -29.52 -12.55
C VAL A 122 0.56 -29.33 -13.41
N THR A 123 -0.58 -29.87 -12.99
CA THR A 123 -1.84 -29.70 -13.73
C THR A 123 -2.35 -28.26 -13.55
N PRO A 124 -2.63 -27.51 -14.63
CA PRO A 124 -3.08 -26.13 -14.51
C PRO A 124 -4.43 -26.03 -13.79
N PRO A 125 -4.66 -24.98 -13.00
CA PRO A 125 -5.94 -24.77 -12.33
C PRO A 125 -7.06 -24.56 -13.37
N PRO A 126 -8.29 -24.98 -13.07
CA PRO A 126 -9.43 -24.80 -13.97
C PRO A 126 -9.68 -23.30 -14.22
N ALA A 127 -9.98 -22.95 -15.47
CA ALA A 127 -10.22 -21.56 -15.86
C ALA A 127 -11.40 -20.94 -15.09
N PRO A 128 -11.32 -19.65 -14.69
CA PRO A 128 -12.43 -18.97 -14.05
C PRO A 128 -13.64 -18.95 -15.00
N ARG A 129 -14.81 -19.38 -14.51
CA ARG A 129 -16.08 -19.23 -15.25
C ARG A 129 -16.57 -17.77 -15.08
N GLY A 130 -15.88 -16.85 -15.74
CA GLY A 130 -16.26 -15.43 -15.83
C GLY A 130 -16.70 -15.10 -17.25
N GLY A 131 -17.87 -14.48 -17.38
CA GLY A 131 -18.60 -14.29 -18.64
C GLY A 131 -17.78 -13.65 -19.77
N ARG A 132 -18.04 -14.14 -20.98
CA ARG A 132 -17.63 -13.55 -22.25
C ARG A 132 -17.96 -12.05 -22.24
N ALA A 133 -16.94 -11.20 -22.19
CA ALA A 133 -17.08 -9.84 -22.69
C ALA A 133 -17.34 -9.96 -24.19
N GLU A 134 -18.59 -9.73 -24.59
CA GLU A 134 -18.95 -9.59 -26.00
C GLU A 134 -18.28 -8.30 -26.53
N PRO A 135 -17.45 -8.37 -27.59
CA PRO A 135 -16.95 -7.15 -28.21
C PRO A 135 -18.10 -6.38 -28.84
N PRO A 136 -18.12 -5.03 -28.80
CA PRO A 136 -19.15 -4.25 -29.48
C PRO A 136 -19.07 -4.54 -30.98
N GLN A 137 -20.12 -5.13 -31.53
CA GLN A 137 -20.33 -5.25 -32.97
C GLN A 137 -20.60 -3.84 -33.50
N VAL A 138 -19.73 -3.38 -34.42
CA VAL A 138 -19.98 -2.21 -35.28
C VAL A 138 -20.43 -2.72 -36.63
#